data_AF-A0A8H7LB91-F1
#
_entry.id   AF-A0A8H7LB91-F1
#
_cell.length_a   1.000
_cell.length_b   1.000
_cell.length_c   1.000
_cell.angle_alpha   90.00
_cell.angle_beta   90.00
_cell.angle_gamma   90.00
#
_symmetry.space_group_name_H-M   'P 1'
#
loop_
_entity.id
_entity.type
_entity.pdbx_description
1 polymer ?
#
loop_
_entity_poly.entity_id
_entity_poly.type
_entity_poly.pdbx_seq_one_letter_code
_entity_poly.pdbx_strand_id
1 'polypeptide(L)'
;MSTKQEAPTQLIDDATKGLQQLDVKEKKPKQRKAQSDEEFLEQKRQFLDAGPQINTDTWLFDEDRLHSLQSTKKLDRVHILHACEKAYFLRDYEKCLELIKVAAGLFQIELDNETVNDDLKIEFQNAGRKTRKSTKVERHVVDLLHIKEACLKKMSDA
;
A
#
# COMPACT_ATOMS: atom_id res chain seq x y z
N MET A 1 -24.73 59.61 32.52
CA MET A 1 -24.60 59.44 31.06
C MET A 1 -24.01 58.08 30.79
N SER A 2 -24.62 57.38 29.84
CA SER A 2 -24.48 55.96 29.53
C SER A 2 -23.40 55.75 28.47
N THR A 3 -22.57 54.71 28.60
CA THR A 3 -21.93 54.04 27.47
C THR A 3 -21.69 52.57 27.83
N LYS A 4 -22.64 51.70 27.47
CA LYS A 4 -22.40 50.27 27.34
C LYS A 4 -21.64 50.05 26.03
N GLN A 5 -20.47 49.43 26.09
CA GLN A 5 -19.79 48.91 24.90
C GLN A 5 -20.49 47.63 24.48
N GLU A 6 -21.13 47.64 23.31
CA GLU A 6 -21.69 46.46 22.68
C GLU A 6 -20.56 45.63 22.04
N ALA A 7 -20.54 44.33 22.34
CA ALA A 7 -19.63 43.38 21.72
C ALA A 7 -20.01 43.19 20.23
N PRO A 8 -19.04 42.94 19.34
CA PRO A 8 -19.34 42.73 17.92
C PRO A 8 -20.09 41.41 17.73
N THR A 9 -21.36 41.51 17.35
CA THR A 9 -22.20 40.40 16.92
C THR A 9 -21.57 39.77 15.68
N GLN A 10 -20.97 38.59 15.83
CA GLN A 10 -20.49 37.81 14.70
C GLN A 10 -21.71 37.37 13.88
N LEU A 11 -21.84 37.91 12.67
CA LEU A 11 -22.82 37.46 11.68
C LEU A 11 -22.42 36.05 11.24
N ILE A 12 -23.09 35.04 11.76
CA ILE A 12 -22.89 33.64 11.40
C ILE A 12 -23.76 33.38 10.16
N ASP A 13 -23.14 33.21 8.99
CA ASP A 13 -23.84 32.80 7.77
C ASP A 13 -24.55 31.45 7.98
N ASP A 14 -25.77 31.30 7.46
CA ASP A 14 -26.54 30.05 7.55
C ASP A 14 -25.78 28.82 6.97
N ALA A 15 -24.82 29.06 6.08
CA ALA A 15 -23.91 28.04 5.56
C ALA A 15 -22.96 27.43 6.62
N THR A 16 -22.71 28.12 7.74
CA THR A 16 -21.77 27.68 8.80
C THR A 16 -22.45 27.16 10.06
N LYS A 17 -23.79 27.17 10.11
CA LYS A 17 -24.60 26.66 11.24
C LYS A 17 -24.31 25.20 11.58
N GLY A 18 -24.01 24.38 10.56
CA GLY A 18 -23.66 22.96 10.74
C GLY A 18 -22.28 22.71 11.36
N LEU A 19 -21.36 23.69 11.32
CA LEU A 19 -20.04 23.55 11.94
C LEU A 19 -20.10 23.63 13.48
N GLN A 20 -21.05 24.40 14.02
CA GLN A 20 -21.19 24.58 15.47
C GLN A 20 -21.67 23.31 16.21
N GLN A 21 -22.28 22.37 15.47
CA GLN A 21 -22.74 21.09 16.01
C GLN A 21 -21.65 20.01 15.98
N LEU A 22 -20.49 20.30 15.40
CA LEU A 22 -19.36 19.39 15.41
C LEU A 22 -18.60 19.56 16.73
N ASP A 23 -18.78 18.60 17.63
CA ASP A 23 -17.95 18.45 18.83
C ASP A 23 -16.51 18.09 18.41
N VAL A 24 -15.72 19.11 18.08
CA VAL A 24 -14.30 18.97 17.70
C VAL A 24 -13.54 18.68 18.98
N LYS A 25 -13.49 17.40 19.36
CA LYS A 25 -12.58 16.94 20.41
C LYS A 25 -11.17 17.37 20.05
N GLU A 26 -10.55 18.18 20.90
CA GLU A 26 -9.15 18.59 20.74
C GLU A 26 -8.27 17.34 20.66
N LYS A 27 -7.78 17.05 19.45
CA LYS A 27 -6.89 15.91 19.23
C LYS A 27 -5.54 16.30 19.80
N LYS A 28 -5.00 15.47 20.69
CA LYS A 28 -3.59 15.61 21.13
C LYS A 28 -2.69 15.75 19.90
N PRO A 29 -1.73 16.69 19.90
CA PRO A 29 -0.81 16.85 18.79
C PRO A 29 -0.12 15.51 18.50
N LYS A 30 -0.13 15.10 17.24
CA LYS A 30 0.49 13.83 16.81
C LYS A 30 2.00 13.94 17.03
N GLN A 31 2.49 13.35 18.12
CA GLN A 31 3.92 13.21 18.33
C GLN A 31 4.45 12.14 17.38
N ARG A 32 5.42 12.51 16.54
CA ARG A 32 6.13 11.55 15.69
C ARG A 32 7.11 10.78 16.56
N LYS A 33 7.25 9.47 16.32
CA LYS A 33 8.30 8.68 16.97
C LYS A 33 9.66 9.26 16.55
N ALA A 34 10.46 9.68 17.53
CA ALA A 34 11.84 10.07 17.27
C ALA A 34 12.65 8.83 16.88
N GLN A 35 13.57 9.00 15.95
CA GLN A 35 14.58 7.99 15.62
C GLN A 35 15.64 7.99 16.72
N SER A 36 16.10 6.82 17.15
CA SER A 36 17.24 6.75 18.08
C SER A 36 18.57 7.02 17.37
N ASP A 37 19.58 7.45 18.12
CA ASP A 37 20.92 7.69 17.56
C ASP A 37 21.51 6.38 16.96
N GLU A 38 21.22 5.24 17.59
CA GLU A 38 21.62 3.92 17.09
C GLU A 38 20.96 3.59 15.75
N GLU A 39 19.64 3.83 15.60
CA GLU A 39 18.92 3.63 14.34
C GLU A 39 19.47 4.54 13.23
N PHE A 40 19.86 5.76 13.57
CA PHE A 40 20.45 6.70 12.63
C PHE A 40 21.84 6.26 12.16
N LEU A 41 22.71 5.87 13.10
CA LEU A 41 24.07 5.40 12.78
C LEU A 41 24.04 4.12 11.93
N GLU A 42 23.12 3.21 12.23
CA GLU A 42 22.90 2.00 11.44
C GLU A 42 22.48 2.33 9.99
N GLN A 43 21.50 3.23 9.81
CA GLN A 43 21.09 3.66 8.46
C GLN A 43 22.20 4.38 7.71
N LYS A 44 22.99 5.21 8.40
CA LYS A 44 24.14 5.90 7.81
C LYS A 44 25.19 4.88 7.34
N ARG A 45 25.48 3.85 8.14
CA ARG A 45 26.39 2.78 7.75
C ARG A 45 25.88 2.05 6.52
N GLN A 46 24.60 1.65 6.51
CA GLN A 46 23.99 0.99 5.36
C GLN A 46 24.06 1.84 4.08
N PHE A 47 23.84 3.15 4.20
CA PHE A 47 23.95 4.07 3.07
C PHE A 47 25.38 4.20 2.52
N LEU A 48 26.38 4.26 3.40
CA LEU A 48 27.78 4.35 2.99
C LEU A 48 28.30 3.06 2.36
N ASP A 49 27.76 1.91 2.79
CA ASP A 49 28.15 0.58 2.30
C ASP A 49 27.49 0.26 0.94
N ALA A 50 26.16 0.36 0.86
CA ALA A 50 25.41 0.00 -0.34
C ALA A 50 25.30 1.15 -1.37
N GLY A 51 25.48 2.40 -0.94
CA GLY A 51 25.28 3.57 -1.77
C GLY A 51 23.80 3.86 -2.10
N PRO A 52 23.55 4.88 -2.94
CA PRO A 52 22.20 5.17 -3.41
C PRO A 52 21.72 4.11 -4.40
N GLN A 53 20.45 3.71 -4.30
CA GLN A 53 19.84 2.84 -5.29
C GLN A 53 19.67 3.57 -6.63
N ILE A 54 20.23 3.01 -7.70
CA ILE A 54 20.09 3.53 -9.07
C ILE A 54 18.89 2.83 -9.72
N ASN A 55 17.85 3.60 -10.05
CA ASN A 55 16.68 3.08 -10.75
C ASN A 55 16.92 3.11 -12.27
N THR A 56 17.33 1.99 -12.84
CA THR A 56 17.44 1.79 -14.30
C THR A 56 16.07 1.50 -14.91
N ASP A 57 15.90 1.53 -16.23
CA ASP A 57 14.60 1.27 -16.86
C ASP A 57 14.05 -0.14 -16.56
N THR A 58 14.93 -1.10 -16.27
CA THR A 58 14.62 -2.50 -15.99
C THR A 58 14.69 -2.86 -14.51
N TRP A 59 14.89 -1.89 -13.62
CA TRP A 59 15.14 -2.14 -12.18
C TRP A 59 14.05 -2.95 -11.45
N LEU A 60 12.81 -2.92 -11.96
CA LEU A 60 11.68 -3.71 -11.44
C LEU A 60 11.76 -5.20 -11.82
N PHE A 61 12.61 -5.54 -12.78
CA PHE A 61 12.79 -6.89 -13.34
C PHE A 61 14.20 -7.40 -13.09
N ASP A 62 14.92 -6.81 -12.15
CA ASP A 62 16.24 -7.28 -11.74
C ASP A 62 16.09 -8.62 -11.00
N GLU A 63 16.57 -9.71 -11.61
CA GLU A 63 16.44 -11.07 -11.09
C GLU A 63 17.09 -11.24 -9.71
N ASP A 64 18.27 -10.64 -9.51
CA ASP A 64 18.97 -10.70 -8.22
C ASP A 64 18.12 -10.03 -7.13
N ARG A 65 17.47 -8.91 -7.49
CA ARG A 65 16.53 -8.24 -6.59
C ARG A 65 15.31 -9.11 -6.31
N LEU A 66 14.68 -9.67 -7.34
CA LEU A 66 13.48 -10.49 -7.23
C LEU A 66 13.69 -11.73 -6.35
N HIS A 67 14.85 -12.38 -6.46
CA HIS A 67 15.21 -13.53 -5.62
C HIS A 67 15.51 -13.16 -4.16
N SER A 68 15.91 -11.91 -3.88
CA SER A 68 16.23 -11.45 -2.53
C SER A 68 15.03 -10.94 -1.72
N LEU A 69 13.86 -10.81 -2.34
CA LEU A 69 12.67 -10.20 -1.73
C LEU A 69 12.22 -10.92 -0.45
N GLN A 70 11.80 -10.14 0.54
CA GLN A 70 11.34 -10.65 1.84
C GLN A 70 9.90 -10.24 2.13
N SER A 71 9.04 -11.21 2.44
CA SER A 71 7.60 -10.97 2.71
C SER A 71 7.37 -10.09 3.93
N THR A 72 8.32 -10.03 4.87
CA THR A 72 8.26 -9.17 6.06
C THR A 72 8.45 -7.69 5.73
N LYS A 73 9.19 -7.36 4.66
CA LYS A 73 9.51 -5.98 4.26
C LYS A 73 8.42 -5.42 3.36
N LYS A 74 7.84 -4.27 3.75
CA LYS A 74 6.79 -3.62 2.97
C LYS A 74 7.25 -3.27 1.56
N LEU A 75 8.47 -2.73 1.42
CA LEU A 75 9.00 -2.31 0.13
C LEU A 75 9.10 -3.50 -0.83
N ASP A 76 9.51 -4.66 -0.34
CA ASP A 76 9.64 -5.88 -1.17
C ASP A 76 8.28 -6.40 -1.63
N ARG A 77 7.29 -6.41 -0.74
CA ARG A 77 5.90 -6.76 -1.10
C ARG A 77 5.33 -5.85 -2.19
N VAL A 78 5.63 -4.55 -2.11
CA VAL A 78 5.17 -3.56 -3.10
C VAL A 78 5.96 -3.68 -4.40
N HIS A 79 7.26 -4.01 -4.32
CA HIS A 79 8.12 -4.15 -5.49
C HIS A 79 7.63 -5.26 -6.41
N ILE A 80 7.34 -6.46 -5.87
CA ILE A 80 6.84 -7.57 -6.70
C ILE A 80 5.47 -7.25 -7.31
N LEU A 81 4.59 -6.57 -6.58
CA LEU A 81 3.29 -6.14 -7.10
C LEU A 81 3.46 -5.19 -8.30
N HIS A 82 4.30 -4.16 -8.15
CA HIS A 82 4.58 -3.22 -9.25
C HIS A 82 5.29 -3.89 -10.43
N ALA A 83 6.12 -4.90 -10.19
CA ALA A 83 6.73 -5.68 -11.27
C ALA A 83 5.66 -6.42 -12.08
N CYS A 84 4.71 -7.10 -11.41
CA CYS A 84 3.58 -7.75 -12.07
C CYS A 84 2.72 -6.74 -12.86
N GLU A 85 2.37 -5.60 -12.26
CA GLU A 85 1.60 -4.53 -12.91
C GLU A 85 2.32 -4.01 -14.16
N LYS A 86 3.63 -3.73 -14.07
CA LYS A 86 4.42 -3.27 -15.21
C LYS A 86 4.45 -4.28 -16.33
N ALA A 87 4.65 -5.56 -16.04
CA ALA A 87 4.63 -6.62 -17.06
C ALA A 87 3.27 -6.68 -17.77
N TYR A 88 2.17 -6.61 -17.01
CA TYR A 88 0.82 -6.54 -17.58
C TYR A 88 0.62 -5.31 -18.49
N PHE A 89 1.06 -4.12 -18.05
CA PHE A 89 0.93 -2.90 -18.86
C PHE A 89 1.78 -2.96 -20.14
N LEU A 90 2.94 -3.61 -20.09
CA LEU A 90 3.79 -3.87 -21.27
C LEU A 90 3.23 -4.98 -22.17
N ARG A 91 2.10 -5.61 -21.79
CA ARG A 91 1.48 -6.75 -22.49
C ARG A 91 2.36 -7.99 -22.55
N ASP A 92 3.37 -8.06 -21.68
CA ASP A 92 4.19 -9.25 -21.49
C ASP A 92 3.49 -10.14 -20.46
N TYR A 93 2.46 -10.85 -20.94
CA TYR A 93 1.60 -11.68 -20.09
C TYR A 93 2.31 -12.93 -19.58
N GLU A 94 3.28 -13.46 -20.33
CA GLU A 94 4.11 -14.57 -19.89
C GLU A 94 4.95 -14.16 -18.69
N LYS A 95 5.67 -13.04 -18.78
CA LYS A 95 6.43 -12.48 -17.65
C LYS A 95 5.56 -12.10 -16.47
N CYS A 96 4.36 -11.54 -16.72
CA CYS A 96 3.37 -11.28 -15.68
C CYS A 96 3.11 -12.55 -14.84
N LEU A 97 2.83 -13.67 -15.51
CA LEU A 97 2.53 -14.94 -14.85
C LEU A 97 3.75 -15.55 -14.14
N GLU A 98 4.96 -15.38 -14.67
CA GLU A 98 6.20 -15.78 -14.00
C GLU A 98 6.40 -15.00 -12.70
N LEU A 99 6.25 -13.67 -12.74
CA LEU A 99 6.36 -12.82 -11.56
C LEU A 99 5.29 -13.14 -10.51
N ILE A 100 4.08 -13.49 -10.95
CA ILE A 100 3.01 -13.95 -10.05
C ILE A 100 3.40 -15.24 -9.33
N LYS A 101 4.09 -16.20 -9.98
CA LYS A 101 4.61 -17.40 -9.32
C LYS A 101 5.67 -17.06 -8.26
N VAL A 102 6.57 -16.13 -8.57
CA VAL A 102 7.55 -15.61 -7.60
C VAL A 102 6.83 -14.97 -6.40
N ALA A 103 5.82 -14.15 -6.66
CA ALA A 103 5.02 -13.52 -5.62
C ALA A 103 4.29 -14.55 -4.74
N ALA A 104 3.73 -15.60 -5.34
CA ALA A 104 3.07 -16.67 -4.60
C ALA A 104 4.04 -17.43 -3.69
N GLY A 105 5.28 -17.68 -4.14
CA GLY A 105 6.33 -18.22 -3.28
C GLY A 105 6.67 -17.28 -2.11
N LEU A 106 6.79 -15.97 -2.39
CA LEU A 106 7.06 -14.96 -1.37
C LEU A 106 5.97 -14.90 -0.29
N PHE A 107 4.71 -15.00 -0.70
CA PHE A 107 3.55 -14.91 0.18
C PHE A 107 3.05 -16.27 0.70
N GLN A 108 3.64 -17.38 0.26
CA GLN A 108 3.24 -18.75 0.60
C GLN A 108 1.78 -19.05 0.26
N ILE A 109 1.39 -18.74 -0.98
CA ILE A 109 0.01 -18.88 -1.46
C ILE A 109 -0.04 -19.97 -2.53
N GLU A 110 -1.09 -20.77 -2.50
CA GLU A 110 -1.41 -21.70 -3.58
C GLU A 110 -2.29 -21.01 -4.62
N LEU A 111 -1.77 -20.79 -5.83
CA LEU A 111 -2.47 -20.04 -6.87
C LEU A 111 -3.48 -20.86 -7.68
N ASP A 112 -3.44 -22.20 -7.58
CA ASP A 112 -4.14 -23.10 -8.50
C ASP A 112 -5.48 -23.61 -7.94
N ASN A 113 -5.83 -23.22 -6.72
CA ASN A 113 -7.10 -23.58 -6.09
C ASN A 113 -8.10 -22.42 -6.19
N GLU A 114 -8.95 -22.44 -7.22
CA GLU A 114 -9.94 -21.39 -7.48
C GLU A 114 -10.91 -21.17 -6.30
N THR A 115 -11.34 -22.23 -5.62
CA THR A 115 -12.25 -22.12 -4.47
C THR A 115 -11.61 -21.35 -3.31
N VAL A 116 -10.35 -21.67 -2.98
CA VAL A 116 -9.61 -20.95 -1.91
C VAL A 116 -9.35 -19.49 -2.31
N ASN A 117 -9.06 -19.23 -3.58
CA ASN A 117 -8.83 -17.89 -4.08
C ASN A 117 -10.08 -17.00 -4.00
N ASP A 118 -11.25 -17.56 -4.32
CA ASP A 118 -12.52 -16.84 -4.23
C ASP A 118 -12.92 -16.58 -2.79
N ASP A 119 -12.72 -17.54 -1.88
CA ASP A 119 -12.94 -17.36 -0.45
C ASP A 119 -12.09 -16.20 0.10
N LEU A 120 -10.80 -16.12 -0.27
CA LEU A 120 -9.91 -15.03 0.13
C LEU A 120 -10.40 -13.65 -0.34
N LYS A 121 -10.94 -13.56 -1.56
CA LYS A 121 -11.51 -12.31 -2.07
C LYS A 121 -12.78 -11.92 -1.30
N ILE A 122 -13.65 -12.88 -1.03
CA ILE A 122 -14.91 -12.66 -0.30
C ILE A 122 -14.62 -12.23 1.13
N GLU A 123 -13.70 -12.92 1.82
CA GLU A 123 -13.26 -12.55 3.16
C GLU A 123 -12.69 -11.13 3.20
N PHE A 124 -11.85 -10.77 2.23
CA PHE A 124 -11.29 -9.43 2.15
C PHE A 124 -12.36 -8.35 1.91
N GLN A 125 -13.35 -8.61 1.05
CA GLN A 125 -14.47 -7.70 0.82
C GLN A 125 -15.32 -7.51 2.10
N ASN A 126 -15.53 -8.59 2.85
CA ASN A 126 -16.32 -8.59 4.07
C ASN A 126 -15.58 -7.97 5.28
N ALA A 127 -14.24 -7.92 5.27
CA ALA A 127 -13.43 -7.39 6.37
C ALA A 127 -13.59 -5.87 6.62
N GLY A 128 -14.20 -5.11 5.70
CA GLY A 128 -14.51 -3.69 5.87
C GLY A 128 -13.29 -2.74 5.90
N ARG A 129 -13.55 -1.42 5.98
CA ARG A 129 -12.52 -0.36 5.80
C ARG A 129 -11.46 -0.21 6.90
N LYS A 130 -11.61 -0.86 8.07
CA LYS A 130 -10.68 -0.69 9.21
C LYS A 130 -9.59 -1.77 9.17
N THR A 131 -8.52 -1.47 8.45
CA THR A 131 -7.42 -2.41 8.16
C THR A 131 -6.60 -2.75 9.41
N ARG A 132 -6.64 -4.02 9.84
CA ARG A 132 -5.61 -4.61 10.72
C ARG A 132 -4.34 -4.84 9.89
N LYS A 133 -3.18 -4.99 10.54
CA LYS A 133 -1.88 -5.15 9.86
C LYS A 133 -1.80 -6.44 9.01
N SER A 134 -2.52 -7.51 9.37
CA SER A 134 -2.59 -8.76 8.57
C SER A 134 -3.27 -8.53 7.21
N THR A 135 -4.34 -7.73 7.21
CA THR A 135 -5.15 -7.39 6.03
C THR A 135 -4.38 -6.65 4.92
N LYS A 136 -3.16 -6.17 5.19
CA LYS A 136 -2.31 -5.57 4.17
C LYS A 136 -1.67 -6.62 3.27
N VAL A 137 -1.26 -7.76 3.81
CA VAL A 137 -0.72 -8.87 3.00
C VAL A 137 -1.85 -9.46 2.17
N GLU A 138 -3.01 -9.71 2.80
CA GLU A 138 -4.24 -10.16 2.13
C GLU A 138 -4.63 -9.26 0.95
N ARG A 139 -4.51 -7.93 1.07
CA ARG A 139 -4.71 -7.02 -0.06
C ARG A 139 -3.77 -7.32 -1.24
N HIS A 140 -2.47 -7.50 -0.99
CA HIS A 140 -1.51 -7.74 -2.07
C HIS A 140 -1.78 -9.09 -2.73
N VAL A 141 -2.20 -10.09 -1.95
CA VAL A 141 -2.66 -11.38 -2.47
C VAL A 141 -3.85 -11.20 -3.41
N VAL A 142 -4.88 -10.50 -2.97
CA VAL A 142 -6.08 -10.24 -3.77
C VAL A 142 -5.74 -9.46 -5.05
N ASP A 143 -4.88 -8.45 -4.96
CA ASP A 143 -4.43 -7.68 -6.12
C ASP A 143 -3.67 -8.58 -7.13
N LEU A 144 -2.81 -9.50 -6.66
CA LEU A 144 -2.13 -10.48 -7.51
C LEU A 144 -3.09 -11.44 -8.19
N LEU A 145 -4.13 -11.91 -7.49
CA LEU A 145 -5.16 -12.79 -8.07
C LEU A 145 -5.91 -12.07 -9.20
N HIS A 146 -6.28 -10.81 -9.00
CA HIS A 146 -6.91 -10.01 -10.06
C HIS A 146 -5.99 -9.82 -11.28
N ILE A 147 -4.69 -9.57 -11.06
CA ILE A 147 -3.72 -9.46 -12.15
C ILE A 147 -3.57 -10.80 -12.88
N LYS A 148 -3.50 -11.93 -12.16
CA LYS A 148 -3.45 -13.29 -12.75
C LYS A 148 -4.64 -13.52 -13.68
N GLU A 149 -5.86 -13.26 -13.21
CA GLU A 149 -7.09 -13.43 -14.00
C GLU A 149 -7.11 -12.53 -15.24
N ALA A 150 -6.65 -11.29 -15.10
CA ALA A 150 -6.54 -10.37 -16.22
C ALA A 150 -5.51 -10.85 -17.26
N CYS A 151 -4.33 -11.32 -16.83
CA CYS A 151 -3.29 -11.88 -17.69
C CYS A 151 -3.84 -13.13 -18.44
N LEU A 152 -4.48 -14.07 -17.74
CA LEU A 152 -5.07 -15.27 -18.35
C LEU A 152 -6.16 -14.93 -19.38
N LYS A 153 -7.07 -14.02 -19.03
CA LYS A 153 -8.12 -13.56 -19.96
C LYS A 153 -7.53 -12.92 -21.22
N LYS A 154 -6.48 -12.12 -21.08
CA LYS A 154 -5.83 -11.48 -22.25
C LYS A 154 -5.08 -12.48 -23.12
N MET A 155 -4.53 -13.54 -22.54
CA MET A 155 -3.91 -14.61 -23.31
C MET A 155 -4.93 -15.50 -24.01
N SER A 156 -6.14 -15.68 -23.47
CA SER A 156 -7.21 -16.41 -24.16
C SER A 156 -7.90 -15.61 -25.26
N ASP A 157 -7.90 -14.28 -25.14
CA ASP A 157 -8.51 -13.35 -26.11
C ASP A 157 -7.56 -12.99 -27.28
N ALA A 158 -6.28 -13.38 -27.21
CA ALA A 158 -5.22 -13.08 -28.20
C ALA A 158 -5.06 -14.21 -29.23
#